data_AF-A0A6A6VK21-F1
#
_entry.id   AF-A0A6A6VK21-F1
#
_cell.length_a   1.000
_cell.length_b   1.000
_cell.length_c   1.000
_cell.angle_alpha   90.00
_cell.angle_beta   90.00
_cell.angle_gamma   90.00
#
_symmetry.space_group_name_H-M   'P 1'
#
loop_
_entity.id
_entity.type
_entity.pdbx_description
1 polymer ?
#
loop_
_entity_poly.entity_id
_entity_poly.type
_entity_poly.pdbx_seq_one_letter_code
_entity_poly.pdbx_strand_id
1 'polypeptide(L)'
;MRGHSVIVVITWVLGLLNGVVGQAAGAGNIWAHAYERIWLWEMYDLFVNKYEPAKQSMIFPQSNTGHIGLRNKGSGPNGRLTYSEFMFRLQGGAVVQGRPPNVGQHDLEAFSPSRAGYDGAAQRLKSVGYVTPVERPDQVDPTLKVYKPDPEDPHKGAYTALVEKIDREFEIIFHGDEDFAIISRAKEQQLLGLAEKIIRIREEDTQRFLGEKFKEAPKDANDKLRMGLTKTVFDTVPSAAGGGTYQKVNVAATFQAYTKPDGTLEGDLAKHFPHQGAMIDWMTENGNPYSGDWTEGSKRHWRLLKSWNMHTVTLELTRNPKEGAQTCRI
;
A
#
# COMPACT_ATOMS: atom_id res chain seq x y z
N MET A 1 -12.93 -21.52 -28.16
CA MET A 1 -13.43 -20.20 -27.69
C MET A 1 -13.54 -20.07 -26.16
N ARG A 2 -13.38 -21.11 -25.33
CA ARG A 2 -13.44 -21.01 -23.86
C ARG A 2 -12.22 -20.34 -23.17
N GLY A 3 -11.10 -20.18 -23.89
CA GLY A 3 -9.83 -19.71 -23.30
C GLY A 3 -9.64 -18.19 -23.23
N HIS A 4 -10.33 -17.40 -24.07
CA HIS A 4 -10.14 -15.94 -24.11
C HIS A 4 -10.94 -15.23 -23.00
N SER A 5 -12.07 -15.80 -22.58
CA SER A 5 -12.90 -15.28 -21.49
C SER A 5 -12.24 -15.41 -20.10
N VAL A 6 -11.31 -16.34 -19.93
CA VAL A 6 -10.60 -16.58 -18.65
C VAL A 6 -9.43 -15.59 -18.47
N ILE A 7 -8.73 -15.22 -19.55
CA ILE A 7 -7.59 -14.30 -19.49
C ILE A 7 -8.06 -12.87 -19.18
N VAL A 8 -9.17 -12.43 -19.78
CA VAL A 8 -9.76 -11.10 -19.49
C VAL A 8 -10.24 -11.01 -18.03
N VAL A 9 -10.75 -12.09 -17.45
CA VAL A 9 -11.16 -12.15 -16.03
C VAL A 9 -9.97 -12.10 -15.07
N ILE A 10 -8.82 -12.67 -15.44
CA ILE A 10 -7.60 -12.65 -14.61
C ILE A 10 -6.93 -11.27 -14.63
N THR A 11 -6.81 -10.64 -15.80
CA THR A 11 -6.31 -9.25 -15.92
C THR A 11 -7.24 -8.27 -15.20
N TRP A 12 -8.53 -8.59 -15.12
CA TRP A 12 -9.54 -7.82 -14.42
C TRP A 12 -9.56 -8.02 -12.89
N VAL A 13 -9.26 -9.20 -12.36
CA VAL A 13 -9.09 -9.37 -10.90
C VAL A 13 -7.97 -8.45 -10.41
N LEU A 14 -6.87 -8.31 -11.15
CA LEU A 14 -5.82 -7.35 -10.86
C LEU A 14 -6.28 -5.89 -11.10
N GLY A 15 -7.05 -5.63 -12.16
CA GLY A 15 -7.62 -4.31 -12.45
C GLY A 15 -8.60 -3.78 -11.39
N LEU A 16 -9.55 -4.58 -10.91
CA LEU A 16 -10.47 -4.22 -9.81
C LEU A 16 -9.83 -4.28 -8.42
N LEU A 17 -8.88 -5.20 -8.21
CA LEU A 17 -8.01 -5.18 -7.02
C LEU A 17 -7.13 -3.93 -6.97
N ASN A 18 -7.09 -3.13 -8.03
CA ASN A 18 -6.51 -1.79 -8.03
C ASN A 18 -7.62 -0.70 -8.13
N GLY A 19 -8.73 -1.04 -8.78
CA GLY A 19 -10.02 -0.35 -8.98
C GLY A 19 -10.75 0.16 -7.75
N VAL A 20 -11.00 -0.81 -6.89
CA VAL A 20 -12.00 -0.77 -5.82
C VAL A 20 -11.33 -0.47 -4.46
N VAL A 21 -10.02 -0.69 -4.39
CA VAL A 21 -9.11 -0.37 -3.27
C VAL A 21 -9.27 1.05 -2.77
N GLY A 22 -9.70 1.91 -3.67
CA GLY A 22 -9.77 3.30 -3.42
C GLY A 22 -10.96 3.83 -2.64
N GLN A 23 -12.07 3.08 -2.67
CA GLN A 23 -13.27 3.39 -1.90
C GLN A 23 -13.35 2.58 -0.60
N ALA A 24 -12.44 1.60 -0.42
CA ALA A 24 -12.26 0.87 0.81
C ALA A 24 -11.60 1.76 1.88
N ALA A 25 -12.42 2.45 2.66
CA ALA A 25 -12.01 3.13 3.89
C ALA A 25 -12.27 2.25 5.13
N GLY A 26 -11.95 0.94 5.02
CA GLY A 26 -12.24 -0.07 6.03
C GLY A 26 -11.13 -0.24 7.07
N ALA A 27 -11.44 -0.96 8.15
CA ALA A 27 -10.53 -1.28 9.25
C ALA A 27 -9.26 -2.06 8.83
N GLY A 28 -9.19 -2.59 7.59
CA GLY A 28 -7.99 -3.22 7.03
C GLY A 28 -6.90 -2.21 6.66
N ASN A 29 -7.28 -1.01 6.22
CA ASN A 29 -6.35 0.04 5.80
C ASN A 29 -5.43 0.51 6.96
N ILE A 30 -5.92 0.42 8.20
CA ILE A 30 -5.16 0.69 9.43
C ILE A 30 -3.91 -0.20 9.55
N TRP A 31 -4.04 -1.49 9.23
CA TRP A 31 -2.90 -2.41 9.31
C TRP A 31 -1.89 -2.15 8.20
N ALA A 32 -2.35 -1.88 6.98
CA ALA A 32 -1.46 -1.51 5.87
C ALA A 32 -0.62 -0.29 6.26
N HIS A 33 -1.23 0.76 6.82
CA HIS A 33 -0.51 1.94 7.29
C HIS A 33 0.50 1.65 8.40
N ALA A 34 0.19 0.71 9.30
CA ALA A 34 1.15 0.28 10.32
C ALA A 34 2.42 -0.33 9.69
N TYR A 35 2.24 -1.26 8.74
CA TYR A 35 3.36 -1.92 8.07
C TYR A 35 4.12 -0.96 7.13
N GLU A 36 3.45 -0.03 6.47
CA GLU A 36 4.08 1.02 5.68
C GLU A 36 5.02 1.89 6.51
N ARG A 37 4.58 2.28 7.72
CA ARG A 37 5.42 3.02 8.66
C ARG A 37 6.62 2.19 9.11
N ILE A 38 6.42 0.91 9.40
CA ILE A 38 7.49 -0.03 9.76
C ILE A 38 8.50 -0.17 8.61
N TRP A 39 8.04 -0.29 7.36
CA TRP A 39 8.92 -0.34 6.20
C TRP A 39 9.76 0.93 6.06
N LEU A 40 9.16 2.11 6.25
CA LEU A 40 9.90 3.38 6.24
C LEU A 40 10.96 3.42 7.34
N TRP A 41 10.67 2.84 8.52
CA TRP A 41 11.65 2.71 9.58
C TRP A 41 12.78 1.73 9.24
N GLU A 42 12.48 0.59 8.62
CA GLU A 42 13.54 -0.36 8.23
C GLU A 42 14.47 0.25 7.18
N MET A 43 13.92 0.98 6.21
CA MET A 43 14.71 1.76 5.26
C MET A 43 15.52 2.84 5.98
N TYR A 44 14.91 3.58 6.91
CA TYR A 44 15.62 4.54 7.75
C TYR A 44 16.82 3.92 8.49
N ASP A 45 16.57 2.83 9.20
CA ASP A 45 17.53 2.13 10.04
C ASP A 45 18.70 1.61 9.20
N LEU A 46 18.40 1.00 8.05
CA LEU A 46 19.41 0.47 7.15
C LEU A 46 20.37 1.54 6.62
N PHE A 47 19.83 2.66 6.14
CA PHE A 47 20.65 3.75 5.59
C PHE A 47 21.51 4.42 6.67
N VAL A 48 20.93 4.70 7.84
CA VAL A 48 21.66 5.37 8.93
C VAL A 48 22.72 4.46 9.54
N ASN A 49 22.48 3.14 9.61
CA ASN A 49 23.47 2.19 10.07
C ASN A 49 24.71 2.12 9.16
N LYS A 50 24.55 2.28 7.84
CA LYS A 50 25.69 2.26 6.90
C LYS A 50 26.40 3.60 6.81
N TYR A 51 25.65 4.68 6.63
CA TYR A 51 26.22 5.97 6.21
C TYR A 51 26.30 7.02 7.32
N GLU A 52 26.02 6.61 8.56
CA GLU A 52 25.88 7.50 9.72
C GLU A 52 24.70 8.50 9.57
N PRO A 53 24.24 9.12 10.68
CA PRO A 53 23.15 10.09 10.62
C PRO A 53 23.41 11.30 9.70
N ALA A 54 24.68 11.59 9.37
CA ALA A 54 25.03 12.67 8.45
C ALA A 54 24.49 12.46 7.02
N LYS A 55 24.30 11.20 6.61
CA LYS A 55 23.69 10.84 5.31
C LYS A 55 22.23 10.40 5.43
N GLN A 56 21.62 10.57 6.59
CA GLN A 56 20.16 10.52 6.73
C GLN A 56 19.45 11.36 5.67
N SER A 57 20.09 12.46 5.23
CA SER A 57 19.55 13.36 4.22
C SER A 57 19.24 12.72 2.86
N MET A 58 19.80 11.55 2.56
CA MET A 58 19.53 10.81 1.32
C MET A 58 18.07 10.35 1.24
N ILE A 59 17.48 10.00 2.38
CA ILE A 59 16.09 9.53 2.48
C ILE A 59 15.20 10.47 3.31
N PHE A 60 15.78 11.19 4.27
CA PHE A 60 15.12 12.15 5.15
C PHE A 60 16.00 13.40 5.39
N PRO A 61 15.96 14.40 4.50
CA PRO A 61 16.75 15.63 4.60
C PRO A 61 16.76 16.21 6.01
N GLN A 62 17.95 16.38 6.58
CA GLN A 62 18.14 17.10 7.82
C GLN A 62 18.22 18.60 7.52
N SER A 63 17.43 19.40 8.24
CA SER A 63 17.52 20.86 8.17
C SER A 63 18.28 21.40 9.36
N ASN A 64 19.23 22.30 9.12
CA ASN A 64 19.87 23.09 10.19
C ASN A 64 19.10 24.39 10.49
N THR A 65 18.08 24.71 9.68
CA THR A 65 17.25 25.92 9.80
C THR A 65 15.79 25.56 10.13
N GLY A 66 15.06 26.46 10.81
CA GLY A 66 13.66 26.25 11.22
C GLY A 66 13.48 25.58 12.60
N HIS A 67 12.22 25.29 12.97
CA HIS A 67 11.86 24.69 14.26
C HIS A 67 12.56 23.35 14.49
N ILE A 68 13.07 23.11 15.71
CA ILE A 68 13.84 21.91 16.10
C ILE A 68 13.11 20.60 15.73
N GLY A 69 11.77 20.58 15.82
CA GLY A 69 10.94 19.44 15.43
C GLY A 69 10.97 19.09 13.92
N LEU A 70 11.45 19.98 13.05
CA LEU A 70 11.52 19.78 11.59
C LEU A 70 12.95 19.50 11.09
N ARG A 71 13.90 19.34 12.00
CA ARG A 71 15.32 19.18 11.65
C ARG A 71 15.73 17.75 11.32
N ASN A 72 14.83 16.78 11.48
CA ASN A 72 15.10 15.35 11.31
C ASN A 72 16.29 14.84 12.14
N LYS A 73 16.55 15.49 13.29
CA LYS A 73 17.53 15.05 14.30
C LYS A 73 16.78 14.45 15.51
N GLY A 74 17.28 13.35 16.02
CA GLY A 74 16.75 12.65 17.20
C GLY A 74 17.71 12.63 18.38
N SER A 75 17.29 11.94 19.44
CA SER A 75 18.03 11.79 20.69
C SER A 75 18.99 10.60 20.70
N GLY A 76 19.00 9.78 19.65
CA GLY A 76 19.93 8.65 19.50
C GLY A 76 21.37 9.08 19.22
N PRO A 77 22.31 8.11 19.20
CA PRO A 77 23.71 8.37 18.88
C PRO A 77 23.87 9.14 17.58
N ASN A 78 24.80 10.09 17.56
CA ASN A 78 25.11 10.94 16.40
C ASN A 78 23.89 11.74 15.86
N GLY A 79 22.85 11.97 16.68
CA GLY A 79 21.66 12.73 16.31
C GLY A 79 20.62 11.92 15.53
N ARG A 80 20.71 10.59 15.59
CA ARG A 80 19.78 9.65 14.99
C ARG A 80 18.40 9.70 15.66
N LEU A 81 17.34 9.54 14.88
CA LEU A 81 15.98 9.29 15.37
C LEU A 81 15.88 7.89 15.98
N THR A 82 15.40 7.83 17.22
CA THR A 82 14.88 6.58 17.81
C THR A 82 13.61 6.13 17.08
N TYR A 83 13.20 4.88 17.27
CA TYR A 83 11.98 4.35 16.64
C TYR A 83 10.76 5.18 17.05
N SER A 84 10.69 5.54 18.33
CA SER A 84 9.62 6.39 18.87
C SER A 84 9.57 7.78 18.22
N GLU A 85 10.72 8.44 18.06
CA GLU A 85 10.80 9.76 17.43
C GLU A 85 10.46 9.71 15.94
N PHE A 86 10.90 8.66 15.24
CA PHE A 86 10.60 8.47 13.83
C PHE A 86 9.10 8.28 13.60
N MET A 87 8.46 7.40 14.37
CA MET A 87 7.02 7.15 14.28
C MET A 87 6.18 8.39 14.62
N PHE A 88 6.61 9.16 15.62
CA PHE A 88 5.98 10.43 15.96
C PHE A 88 6.05 11.45 14.81
N ARG A 89 7.19 11.52 14.10
CA ARG A 89 7.32 12.39 12.91
C ARG A 89 6.39 11.94 11.79
N LEU A 90 6.33 10.64 11.50
CA LEU A 90 5.40 10.11 10.49
C LEU A 90 3.94 10.42 10.81
N GLN A 91 3.59 10.56 12.10
CA GLN A 91 2.24 10.95 12.54
C GLN A 91 1.89 12.42 12.27
N GLY A 92 2.83 13.27 11.82
CA GLY A 92 2.58 14.68 11.57
C GLY A 92 2.93 15.61 12.74
N GLY A 93 3.49 15.06 13.82
CA GLY A 93 4.39 15.73 14.76
C GLY A 93 4.03 17.16 15.19
N ALA A 94 2.75 17.49 15.41
CA ALA A 94 2.39 18.83 15.86
C ALA A 94 3.01 19.10 17.23
N VAL A 95 4.15 19.81 17.23
CA VAL A 95 4.68 20.56 18.36
C VAL A 95 3.68 21.67 18.62
N VAL A 96 2.61 21.36 19.34
CA VAL A 96 1.73 22.39 19.89
C VAL A 96 2.54 23.16 20.92
N GLN A 97 2.89 24.41 20.59
CA GLN A 97 3.31 25.44 21.55
C GLN A 97 4.58 25.13 22.38
N GLY A 98 5.70 24.84 21.75
CA GLY A 98 7.02 24.94 22.40
C GLY A 98 7.28 23.98 23.57
N ARG A 99 6.41 22.97 23.78
CA ARG A 99 6.73 21.81 24.63
C ARG A 99 7.43 20.76 23.78
N PRO A 100 8.53 20.14 24.26
CA PRO A 100 9.06 18.95 23.61
C PRO A 100 7.94 17.91 23.52
N PRO A 101 7.80 17.22 22.38
CA PRO A 101 6.82 16.16 22.24
C PRO A 101 7.03 15.14 23.37
N ASN A 102 5.96 14.71 24.02
CA ASN A 102 6.04 13.62 24.98
C ASN A 102 6.25 12.31 24.20
N VAL A 103 7.45 12.11 23.64
CA VAL A 103 7.90 10.85 23.02
C VAL A 103 7.72 9.68 23.99
N GLY A 104 7.70 9.97 25.31
CA GLY A 104 7.47 9.00 26.38
C GLY A 104 6.01 8.58 26.63
N GLN A 105 5.00 9.10 25.92
CA GLN A 105 3.60 8.68 26.19
C GLN A 105 3.28 7.26 25.70
N HIS A 106 4.09 6.71 24.80
CA HIS A 106 3.76 5.45 24.13
C HIS A 106 4.85 4.38 24.16
N ASP A 107 6.05 4.66 24.72
CA ASP A 107 7.21 3.75 24.76
C ASP A 107 7.24 2.80 23.55
N LEU A 108 7.41 3.38 22.35
CA LEU A 108 7.42 2.59 21.13
C LEU A 108 8.75 1.86 20.97
N GLU A 109 9.80 2.28 21.67
CA GLU A 109 11.15 1.71 21.55
C GLU A 109 11.19 0.24 21.98
N ALA A 110 10.47 -0.12 23.05
CA ALA A 110 10.29 -1.51 23.45
C ALA A 110 9.59 -2.38 22.40
N PHE A 111 8.88 -1.75 21.46
CA PHE A 111 8.12 -2.39 20.38
C PHE A 111 8.69 -2.06 18.99
N SER A 112 9.96 -1.67 18.91
CA SER A 112 10.62 -1.56 17.61
C SER A 112 10.67 -2.93 16.93
N PRO A 113 10.72 -2.99 15.59
CA PRO A 113 10.79 -4.25 14.87
C PRO A 113 11.89 -5.21 15.33
N SER A 114 13.05 -4.68 15.71
CA SER A 114 14.18 -5.46 16.21
C SER A 114 13.95 -6.08 17.60
N ARG A 115 12.95 -5.60 18.36
CA ARG A 115 12.60 -6.10 19.69
C ARG A 115 11.33 -6.93 19.72
N ALA A 116 10.28 -6.49 19.04
CA ALA A 116 8.95 -7.10 19.09
C ALA A 116 8.54 -7.83 17.78
N GLY A 117 9.39 -7.78 16.75
CA GLY A 117 9.03 -8.21 15.40
C GLY A 117 8.02 -7.25 14.75
N TYR A 118 7.76 -7.45 13.46
CA TYR A 118 6.86 -6.58 12.69
C TYR A 118 5.41 -6.60 13.20
N ASP A 119 4.92 -7.75 13.62
CA ASP A 119 3.53 -7.90 14.06
C ASP A 119 3.32 -7.25 15.44
N GLY A 120 4.28 -7.41 16.35
CA GLY A 120 4.27 -6.74 17.65
C GLY A 120 4.39 -5.22 17.51
N ALA A 121 5.27 -4.75 16.62
CA ALA A 121 5.40 -3.34 16.28
C ALA A 121 4.09 -2.78 15.69
N ALA A 122 3.47 -3.46 14.73
CA ALA A 122 2.23 -3.05 14.08
C ALA A 122 1.06 -3.01 15.08
N GLN A 123 0.96 -4.00 15.96
CA GLN A 123 -0.03 -4.03 17.05
C GLN A 123 0.15 -2.83 17.98
N ARG A 124 1.39 -2.50 18.34
CA ARG A 124 1.66 -1.34 19.18
C ARG A 124 1.26 -0.05 18.50
N LEU A 125 1.64 0.16 17.23
CA LEU A 125 1.24 1.34 16.45
C LEU A 125 -0.28 1.49 16.41
N LYS A 126 -1.01 0.40 16.19
CA LYS A 126 -2.47 0.38 16.24
C LYS A 126 -3.00 0.80 17.61
N SER A 127 -2.45 0.23 18.69
CA SER A 127 -2.90 0.51 20.07
C SER A 127 -2.74 1.99 20.47
N VAL A 128 -1.80 2.71 19.85
CA VAL A 128 -1.54 4.12 20.13
C VAL A 128 -2.10 5.06 19.05
N GLY A 129 -2.83 4.52 18.07
CA GLY A 129 -3.47 5.30 17.01
C GLY A 129 -2.53 5.77 15.87
N TYR A 130 -1.31 5.24 15.76
CA TYR A 130 -0.31 5.63 14.75
C TYR A 130 -0.47 4.83 13.46
N VAL A 131 -1.71 4.69 13.02
CA VAL A 131 -2.14 3.84 11.90
C VAL A 131 -2.99 4.60 10.89
N THR A 132 -2.91 5.92 10.94
CA THR A 132 -3.43 6.79 9.89
C THR A 132 -2.45 6.82 8.71
N PRO A 133 -2.91 7.18 7.50
CA PRO A 133 -2.02 7.52 6.41
C PRO A 133 -0.90 8.48 6.86
N VAL A 134 0.26 8.43 6.23
CA VAL A 134 1.31 9.43 6.45
C VAL A 134 0.84 10.75 5.84
N GLU A 135 0.23 11.60 6.67
CA GLU A 135 -0.41 12.85 6.23
C GLU A 135 0.60 13.95 5.87
N ARG A 136 1.81 13.87 6.43
CA ARG A 136 2.86 14.89 6.32
C ARG A 136 4.17 14.31 5.81
N PRO A 137 4.21 13.75 4.59
CA PRO A 137 5.47 13.27 4.00
C PRO A 137 6.48 14.42 3.83
N ASP A 138 6.04 15.69 3.83
CA ASP A 138 6.89 16.89 3.84
C ASP A 138 7.69 17.09 5.14
N GLN A 139 7.21 16.56 6.27
CA GLN A 139 7.97 16.61 7.53
C GLN A 139 9.16 15.65 7.54
N VAL A 140 9.09 14.68 6.65
CA VAL A 140 9.98 13.55 6.52
C VAL A 140 10.97 13.86 5.39
N ASP A 141 10.44 14.35 4.26
CA ASP A 141 11.19 14.94 3.17
C ASP A 141 10.67 16.35 2.82
N PRO A 142 11.34 17.41 3.27
CA PRO A 142 10.97 18.81 2.98
C PRO A 142 10.84 19.15 1.50
N THR A 143 11.50 18.41 0.60
CA THR A 143 11.37 18.62 -0.85
C THR A 143 9.93 18.35 -1.34
N LEU A 144 9.15 17.59 -0.57
CA LEU A 144 7.77 17.25 -0.90
C LEU A 144 6.75 18.33 -0.49
N LYS A 145 7.16 19.39 0.22
CA LYS A 145 6.25 20.46 0.67
C LYS A 145 5.50 21.15 -0.48
N VAL A 146 6.15 21.24 -1.64
CA VAL A 146 5.60 21.85 -2.87
C VAL A 146 5.43 20.82 -3.99
N TYR A 147 5.42 19.54 -3.64
CA TYR A 147 5.33 18.47 -4.62
C TYR A 147 4.08 18.62 -5.46
N LYS A 148 4.28 18.58 -6.79
CA LYS A 148 3.22 18.51 -7.78
C LYS A 148 3.42 17.20 -8.55
N PRO A 149 2.36 16.39 -8.72
CA PRO A 149 2.46 15.19 -9.53
C PRO A 149 2.83 15.54 -10.97
N ASP A 150 3.53 14.63 -11.63
CA ASP A 150 3.79 14.69 -13.07
C ASP A 150 2.45 14.71 -13.82
N PRO A 151 2.25 15.56 -14.84
CA PRO A 151 1.06 15.52 -15.69
C PRO A 151 0.77 14.13 -16.30
N GLU A 152 1.81 13.31 -16.54
CA GLU A 152 1.68 11.93 -17.05
C GLU A 152 1.34 10.92 -15.94
N ASP A 153 1.54 11.30 -14.67
CA ASP A 153 1.22 10.49 -13.49
C ASP A 153 0.49 11.33 -12.40
N PRO A 154 -0.70 11.88 -12.72
CA PRO A 154 -1.41 12.86 -11.89
C PRO A 154 -1.84 12.30 -10.52
N HIS A 155 -1.86 10.98 -10.36
CA HIS A 155 -2.34 10.31 -9.15
C HIS A 155 -1.22 9.96 -8.17
N LYS A 156 0.04 10.20 -8.54
CA LYS A 156 1.19 10.02 -7.66
C LYS A 156 1.23 11.11 -6.61
N GLY A 157 0.63 10.86 -5.45
CA GLY A 157 0.66 11.78 -4.31
C GLY A 157 2.06 11.93 -3.70
N ALA A 158 2.23 12.93 -2.83
CA ALA A 158 3.51 13.17 -2.16
C ALA A 158 4.04 11.96 -1.37
N TYR A 159 3.14 11.19 -0.74
CA TYR A 159 3.53 9.96 -0.03
C TYR A 159 4.06 8.88 -0.98
N THR A 160 3.37 8.64 -2.10
CA THR A 160 3.84 7.73 -3.14
C THR A 160 5.20 8.16 -3.70
N ALA A 161 5.39 9.46 -3.90
CA ALA A 161 6.67 10.01 -4.33
C ALA A 161 7.80 9.78 -3.29
N LEU A 162 7.48 9.85 -1.99
CA LEU A 162 8.44 9.51 -0.92
C LEU A 162 8.86 8.03 -1.01
N VAL A 163 7.90 7.11 -1.12
CA VAL A 163 8.18 5.66 -1.20
C VAL A 163 9.07 5.36 -2.41
N GLU A 164 8.70 5.84 -3.59
CA GLU A 164 9.49 5.60 -4.82
C GLU A 164 10.85 6.28 -4.79
N LYS A 165 10.98 7.43 -4.12
CA LYS A 165 12.29 8.07 -3.93
C LYS A 165 13.18 7.18 -3.05
N ILE A 166 12.68 6.72 -1.91
CA ILE A 166 13.43 5.88 -0.97
C ILE A 166 13.85 4.57 -1.65
N ASP A 167 12.94 3.97 -2.41
CA ASP A 167 13.21 2.74 -3.18
C ASP A 167 14.32 2.94 -4.21
N ARG A 168 14.22 4.00 -5.03
CA ARG A 168 15.27 4.33 -6.01
C ARG A 168 16.62 4.62 -5.35
N GLU A 169 16.65 5.36 -4.25
CA GLU A 169 17.91 5.59 -3.52
C GLU A 169 18.48 4.28 -2.98
N PHE A 170 17.62 3.36 -2.52
CA PHE A 170 18.05 2.04 -2.08
C PHE A 170 18.66 1.24 -3.23
N GLU A 171 18.02 1.19 -4.40
CA GLU A 171 18.56 0.52 -5.58
C GLU A 171 19.92 1.10 -6.01
N ILE A 172 20.01 2.43 -6.15
CA ILE A 172 21.25 3.11 -6.57
C ILE A 172 22.40 2.73 -5.66
N ILE A 173 22.17 2.72 -4.35
CA ILE A 173 23.19 2.39 -3.38
C ILE A 173 23.46 0.89 -3.35
N PHE A 174 22.43 0.05 -3.40
CA PHE A 174 22.57 -1.40 -3.42
C PHE A 174 23.46 -1.88 -4.58
N HIS A 175 23.32 -1.28 -5.75
CA HIS A 175 24.15 -1.63 -6.91
C HIS A 175 25.49 -0.87 -6.95
N GLY A 176 25.62 0.25 -6.24
CA GLY A 176 26.80 1.12 -6.26
C GLY A 176 27.79 0.92 -5.10
N ASP A 177 27.38 0.29 -4.00
CA ASP A 177 28.19 0.09 -2.78
C ASP A 177 28.12 -1.38 -2.33
N GLU A 178 29.20 -2.14 -2.56
CA GLU A 178 29.25 -3.58 -2.29
C GLU A 178 29.09 -3.92 -0.80
N ASP A 179 29.64 -3.10 0.09
CA ASP A 179 29.48 -3.30 1.54
C ASP A 179 28.02 -3.06 1.96
N PHE A 180 27.37 -2.03 1.40
CA PHE A 180 25.94 -1.83 1.62
C PHE A 180 25.13 -2.98 1.05
N ALA A 181 25.47 -3.51 -0.12
CA ALA A 181 24.81 -4.66 -0.71
C ALA A 181 24.88 -5.90 0.21
N ILE A 182 26.04 -6.16 0.83
CA ILE A 182 26.21 -7.27 1.78
C ILE A 182 25.30 -7.10 3.00
N ILE A 183 25.27 -5.90 3.60
CA ILE A 183 24.44 -5.61 4.77
C ILE A 183 22.94 -5.67 4.40
N SER A 184 22.59 -5.11 3.24
CA SER A 184 21.22 -5.02 2.76
C SER A 184 20.63 -6.37 2.37
N ARG A 185 21.43 -7.31 1.82
CA ARG A 185 20.97 -8.68 1.52
C ARG A 185 20.46 -9.42 2.76
N ALA A 186 21.03 -9.16 3.93
CA ALA A 186 20.55 -9.76 5.18
C ALA A 186 19.16 -9.22 5.59
N LYS A 187 18.80 -8.01 5.17
CA LYS A 187 17.49 -7.37 5.41
C LYS A 187 16.52 -7.47 4.23
N GLU A 188 16.99 -7.79 3.04
CA GLU A 188 16.22 -7.81 1.80
C GLU A 188 14.98 -8.71 1.90
N GLN A 189 15.13 -9.94 2.42
CA GLN A 189 14.00 -10.84 2.61
C GLN A 189 12.95 -10.27 3.57
N GLN A 190 13.39 -9.50 4.57
CA GLN A 190 12.50 -8.89 5.54
C GLN A 190 11.75 -7.69 4.94
N LEU A 191 12.45 -6.86 4.14
CA LEU A 191 11.86 -5.74 3.40
C LEU A 191 10.86 -6.23 2.34
N LEU A 192 11.21 -7.28 1.59
CA LEU A 192 10.31 -7.93 0.65
C LEU A 192 9.08 -8.49 1.36
N GLY A 193 9.28 -9.21 2.47
CA GLY A 193 8.17 -9.74 3.27
C GLY A 193 7.25 -8.66 3.83
N LEU A 194 7.78 -7.49 4.20
CA LEU A 194 6.98 -6.32 4.58
C LEU A 194 6.17 -5.77 3.41
N ALA A 195 6.79 -5.59 2.25
CA ALA A 195 6.12 -5.07 1.05
C ALA A 195 4.99 -6.01 0.57
N GLU A 196 5.26 -7.32 0.51
CA GLU A 196 4.24 -8.34 0.20
C GLU A 196 3.09 -8.32 1.21
N LYS A 197 3.40 -8.13 2.50
CA LYS A 197 2.37 -8.05 3.54
C LYS A 197 1.50 -6.80 3.38
N ILE A 198 2.09 -5.64 3.06
CA ILE A 198 1.34 -4.41 2.74
C ILE A 198 0.40 -4.66 1.58
N ILE A 199 0.89 -5.25 0.48
CA ILE A 199 0.08 -5.59 -0.71
C ILE A 199 -1.09 -6.49 -0.33
N ARG A 200 -0.82 -7.62 0.36
CA ARG A 200 -1.87 -8.58 0.74
C ARG A 200 -2.94 -7.97 1.64
N ILE A 201 -2.57 -7.08 2.57
CA ILE A 201 -3.56 -6.39 3.43
C ILE A 201 -4.42 -5.43 2.60
N ARG A 202 -3.84 -4.71 1.63
CA ARG A 202 -4.58 -3.83 0.72
C ARG A 202 -5.52 -4.61 -0.20
N GLU A 203 -5.07 -5.76 -0.71
CA GLU A 203 -5.92 -6.68 -1.47
C GLU A 203 -7.07 -7.23 -0.62
N GLU A 204 -6.81 -7.62 0.62
CA GLU A 204 -7.84 -8.07 1.56
C GLU A 204 -8.92 -7.00 1.79
N ASP A 205 -8.52 -5.75 2.06
CA ASP A 205 -9.47 -4.64 2.28
C ASP A 205 -10.34 -4.40 1.03
N THR A 206 -9.74 -4.51 -0.15
CA THR A 206 -10.45 -4.42 -1.43
C THR A 206 -11.46 -5.53 -1.62
N GLN A 207 -11.08 -6.77 -1.29
CA GLN A 207 -11.95 -7.93 -1.40
C GLN A 207 -13.14 -7.84 -0.43
N ARG A 208 -12.91 -7.32 0.78
CA ARG A 208 -13.99 -7.06 1.74
C ARG A 208 -14.96 -6.02 1.20
N PHE A 209 -14.45 -4.89 0.70
CA PHE A 209 -15.28 -3.84 0.11
C PHE A 209 -16.08 -4.37 -1.09
N LEU A 210 -15.44 -5.11 -2.01
CA LEU A 210 -16.11 -5.69 -3.17
C LEU A 210 -17.24 -6.63 -2.74
N GLY A 211 -16.98 -7.46 -1.72
CA GLY A 211 -17.96 -8.39 -1.18
C GLY A 211 -19.17 -7.71 -0.55
N GLU A 212 -18.96 -6.59 0.13
CA GLU A 212 -20.05 -5.74 0.63
C GLU A 212 -20.85 -5.14 -0.52
N LYS A 213 -20.19 -4.56 -1.53
CA LYS A 213 -20.87 -3.91 -2.66
C LYS A 213 -21.61 -4.89 -3.56
N PHE A 214 -21.10 -6.10 -3.76
CA PHE A 214 -21.83 -7.13 -4.48
C PHE A 214 -23.13 -7.50 -3.78
N LYS A 215 -23.18 -7.47 -2.44
CA LYS A 215 -24.39 -7.80 -1.66
C LYS A 215 -25.35 -6.63 -1.47
N GLU A 216 -24.85 -5.41 -1.37
CA GLU A 216 -25.66 -4.21 -1.16
C GLU A 216 -26.58 -3.96 -2.35
N ALA A 217 -27.85 -3.62 -2.08
CA ALA A 217 -28.78 -3.21 -3.12
C ALA A 217 -28.34 -1.87 -3.75
N PRO A 218 -28.62 -1.67 -5.05
CA PRO A 218 -28.37 -0.39 -5.73
C PRO A 218 -29.10 0.75 -5.02
N LYS A 219 -28.46 1.91 -4.89
CA LYS A 219 -29.15 3.11 -4.37
C LYS A 219 -30.13 3.71 -5.37
N ASP A 220 -29.81 3.57 -6.65
CA ASP A 220 -30.62 4.01 -7.79
C ASP A 220 -30.28 3.17 -9.03
N ALA A 221 -30.93 3.46 -10.16
CA ALA A 221 -30.77 2.69 -11.40
C ALA A 221 -29.38 2.82 -12.05
N ASN A 222 -28.57 3.80 -11.64
CA ASN A 222 -27.22 4.04 -12.16
C ASN A 222 -26.12 3.50 -11.23
N ASP A 223 -26.45 3.11 -9.99
CA ASP A 223 -25.50 2.51 -9.04
C ASP A 223 -25.13 1.09 -9.46
N LYS A 224 -24.15 0.98 -10.34
CA LYS A 224 -23.58 -0.30 -10.80
C LYS A 224 -22.51 -0.86 -9.86
N LEU A 225 -22.14 -0.12 -8.81
CA LEU A 225 -21.19 -0.60 -7.81
C LEU A 225 -21.90 -1.53 -6.81
N ARG A 226 -23.09 -1.13 -6.35
CA ARG A 226 -23.95 -1.94 -5.49
C ARG A 226 -24.89 -2.80 -6.31
N MET A 227 -24.65 -4.10 -6.36
CA MET A 227 -25.32 -4.97 -7.33
C MET A 227 -26.48 -5.80 -6.77
N GLY A 228 -26.57 -5.98 -5.44
CA GLY A 228 -27.62 -6.79 -4.81
C GLY A 228 -27.59 -8.27 -5.24
N LEU A 229 -26.40 -8.82 -5.52
CA LEU A 229 -26.19 -10.19 -5.98
C LEU A 229 -26.45 -11.20 -4.86
N THR A 230 -27.60 -11.85 -4.91
CA THR A 230 -28.03 -12.91 -3.99
C THR A 230 -27.19 -14.20 -4.02
N LYS A 231 -26.47 -14.49 -5.12
CA LYS A 231 -25.62 -15.69 -5.31
C LYS A 231 -24.12 -15.38 -5.26
N THR A 232 -23.71 -14.36 -4.50
CA THR A 232 -22.28 -14.03 -4.35
C THR A 232 -21.53 -15.17 -3.65
N VAL A 233 -20.46 -15.67 -4.29
CA VAL A 233 -19.64 -16.78 -3.80
C VAL A 233 -18.44 -16.23 -3.03
N PHE A 234 -18.18 -16.79 -1.85
CA PHE A 234 -17.06 -16.41 -1.00
C PHE A 234 -16.19 -17.61 -0.65
N ASP A 235 -14.88 -17.37 -0.67
CA ASP A 235 -13.89 -18.28 -0.10
C ASP A 235 -13.49 -17.77 1.28
N THR A 236 -13.36 -18.67 2.26
CA THR A 236 -12.80 -18.32 3.57
C THR A 236 -11.29 -18.50 3.53
N VAL A 237 -10.55 -17.41 3.68
CA VAL A 237 -9.07 -17.41 3.59
C VAL A 237 -8.44 -16.74 4.81
N PRO A 238 -7.19 -17.09 5.20
CA PRO A 238 -6.49 -16.42 6.29
C PRO A 238 -6.30 -14.91 6.02
N SER A 239 -6.42 -14.10 7.07
CA SER A 239 -6.16 -12.65 6.99
C SER A 239 -4.66 -12.34 7.02
N ALA A 240 -4.21 -11.46 6.14
CA ALA A 240 -2.83 -10.98 6.12
C ALA A 240 -2.54 -9.96 7.23
N ALA A 241 -3.59 -9.31 7.76
CA ALA A 241 -3.49 -8.40 8.90
C ALA A 241 -3.28 -9.14 10.24
N GLY A 242 -3.37 -10.48 10.24
CA GLY A 242 -3.33 -11.33 11.41
C GLY A 242 -4.71 -11.50 12.07
N GLY A 243 -4.85 -12.53 12.91
CA GLY A 243 -6.00 -12.67 13.80
C GLY A 243 -7.27 -13.33 13.22
N GLY A 244 -7.16 -14.21 12.22
CA GLY A 244 -8.27 -15.07 11.80
C GLY A 244 -8.41 -15.23 10.29
N THR A 245 -9.65 -15.37 9.83
CA THR A 245 -9.99 -15.53 8.41
C THR A 245 -10.92 -14.42 7.94
N TYR A 246 -10.99 -14.22 6.63
CA TYR A 246 -11.94 -13.32 5.99
C TYR A 246 -12.64 -13.97 4.80
N GLN A 247 -13.77 -13.38 4.41
CA GLN A 247 -14.53 -13.79 3.23
C GLN A 247 -14.00 -13.05 2.01
N LYS A 248 -13.25 -13.76 1.17
CA LYS A 248 -12.76 -13.26 -0.12
C LYS A 248 -13.81 -13.53 -1.18
N VAL A 249 -14.14 -12.54 -2.01
CA VAL A 249 -15.08 -12.74 -3.12
C VAL A 249 -14.43 -13.63 -4.17
N ASN A 250 -15.08 -14.73 -4.50
CA ASN A 250 -14.72 -15.53 -5.67
C ASN A 250 -15.48 -14.95 -6.87
N VAL A 251 -14.87 -13.99 -7.55
CA VAL A 251 -15.58 -13.27 -8.61
C VAL A 251 -15.92 -14.18 -9.79
N ALA A 252 -14.99 -15.06 -10.19
CA ALA A 252 -15.23 -16.02 -11.25
C ALA A 252 -16.42 -16.94 -10.93
N ALA A 253 -16.45 -17.53 -9.74
CA ALA A 253 -17.56 -18.38 -9.32
C ALA A 253 -18.86 -17.59 -9.16
N THR A 254 -18.79 -16.35 -8.66
CA THR A 254 -19.95 -15.46 -8.54
C THR A 254 -20.57 -15.19 -9.91
N PHE A 255 -19.78 -14.83 -10.92
CA PHE A 255 -20.32 -14.59 -12.25
C PHE A 255 -20.77 -15.86 -12.95
N GLN A 256 -20.09 -16.98 -12.74
CA GLN A 256 -20.53 -18.27 -13.23
C GLN A 256 -21.91 -18.66 -12.65
N ALA A 257 -22.21 -18.30 -11.40
CA ALA A 257 -23.52 -18.53 -10.78
C ALA A 257 -24.67 -17.70 -11.41
N TYR A 258 -24.32 -16.70 -12.23
CA TYR A 258 -25.23 -15.84 -12.98
C TYR A 258 -25.04 -15.94 -14.50
N THR A 259 -24.37 -16.99 -14.99
CA THR A 259 -24.14 -17.19 -16.42
C THR A 259 -24.64 -18.57 -16.83
N LYS A 260 -25.52 -18.59 -17.84
CA LYS A 260 -26.04 -19.84 -18.42
C LYS A 260 -24.95 -20.59 -19.20
N PRO A 261 -25.15 -21.90 -19.50
CA PRO A 261 -24.18 -22.67 -20.28
C PRO A 261 -23.86 -22.09 -21.67
N ASP A 262 -24.77 -21.31 -22.24
CA ASP A 262 -24.60 -20.61 -23.52
C ASP A 262 -23.85 -19.27 -23.42
N GLY A 263 -23.49 -18.83 -22.20
CA GLY A 263 -22.80 -17.57 -21.93
C GLY A 263 -23.73 -16.39 -21.64
N THR A 264 -25.05 -16.57 -21.70
CA THR A 264 -26.02 -15.50 -21.43
C THR A 264 -26.08 -15.20 -19.93
N LEU A 265 -26.06 -13.92 -19.57
CA LEU A 265 -26.24 -13.48 -18.18
C LEU A 265 -27.68 -13.73 -17.71
N GLU A 266 -27.85 -14.04 -16.42
CA GLU A 266 -29.16 -14.24 -15.80
C GLU A 266 -29.27 -13.62 -14.40
N GLY A 267 -30.48 -13.64 -13.84
CA GLY A 267 -30.75 -13.24 -12.46
C GLY A 267 -30.42 -11.78 -12.18
N ASP A 268 -29.83 -11.51 -11.01
CA ASP A 268 -29.50 -10.16 -10.56
C ASP A 268 -28.45 -9.49 -11.46
N LEU A 269 -27.48 -10.26 -11.97
CA LEU A 269 -26.41 -9.72 -12.82
C LEU A 269 -26.95 -9.22 -14.17
N ALA A 270 -27.92 -9.92 -14.75
CA ALA A 270 -28.58 -9.49 -16.00
C ALA A 270 -29.40 -8.19 -15.86
N LYS A 271 -29.78 -7.80 -14.64
CA LYS A 271 -30.44 -6.51 -14.38
C LYS A 271 -29.47 -5.33 -14.52
N HIS A 272 -28.18 -5.57 -14.28
CA HIS A 272 -27.12 -4.56 -14.34
C HIS A 272 -26.44 -4.51 -15.69
N PHE A 273 -26.31 -5.66 -16.35
CA PHE A 273 -25.60 -5.81 -17.61
C PHE A 273 -26.47 -6.54 -18.63
N PRO A 274 -26.85 -5.90 -19.75
CA PRO A 274 -27.72 -6.53 -20.75
C PRO A 274 -27.05 -7.71 -21.47
N HIS A 275 -25.72 -7.76 -21.52
CA HIS A 275 -24.93 -8.85 -22.08
C HIS A 275 -23.51 -8.84 -21.50
N GLN A 276 -22.75 -9.91 -21.75
CA GLN A 276 -21.37 -10.05 -21.28
C GLN A 276 -20.46 -8.91 -21.74
N GLY A 277 -20.64 -8.42 -22.98
CA GLY A 277 -19.90 -7.25 -23.49
C GLY A 277 -20.06 -6.00 -22.62
N ALA A 278 -21.29 -5.62 -22.26
CA ALA A 278 -21.54 -4.44 -21.43
C ALA A 278 -20.96 -4.59 -20.02
N MET A 279 -20.90 -5.81 -19.51
CA MET A 279 -20.19 -6.11 -18.28
C MET A 279 -18.69 -5.89 -18.45
N ILE A 280 -18.07 -6.42 -19.50
CA ILE A 280 -16.64 -6.23 -19.82
C ILE A 280 -16.30 -4.74 -20.03
N ASP A 281 -17.18 -3.99 -20.68
CA ASP A 281 -16.99 -2.55 -20.91
C ASP A 281 -17.01 -1.80 -19.57
N TRP A 282 -18.05 -2.01 -18.76
CA TRP A 282 -18.13 -1.43 -17.41
C TRP A 282 -16.91 -1.78 -16.56
N MET A 283 -16.48 -3.04 -16.65
CA MET A 283 -15.29 -3.57 -15.97
C MET A 283 -14.00 -2.87 -16.41
N THR A 284 -13.86 -2.62 -17.70
CA THR A 284 -12.69 -1.95 -18.29
C THR A 284 -12.67 -0.48 -17.89
N GLU A 285 -13.83 0.19 -17.96
CA GLU A 285 -13.99 1.59 -17.58
C GLU A 285 -13.69 1.82 -16.09
N ASN A 286 -14.22 0.97 -15.22
CA ASN A 286 -14.07 1.11 -13.76
C ASN A 286 -12.75 0.53 -13.22
N GLY A 287 -12.06 -0.31 -14.00
CA GLY A 287 -10.71 -0.79 -13.68
C GLY A 287 -9.59 0.19 -14.06
N ASN A 288 -9.89 1.21 -14.86
CA ASN A 288 -8.93 2.21 -15.28
C ASN A 288 -9.04 3.46 -14.38
N PRO A 289 -8.01 3.83 -13.59
CA PRO A 289 -8.07 4.99 -12.69
C PRO A 289 -8.12 6.35 -13.42
N TYR A 290 -7.80 6.37 -14.72
CA TYR A 290 -7.85 7.56 -15.57
C TYR A 290 -9.20 7.74 -16.28
N SER A 291 -10.11 6.76 -16.16
CA SER A 291 -11.47 6.84 -16.68
C SER A 291 -12.50 6.46 -15.61
N GLY A 292 -13.70 7.03 -15.65
CA GLY A 292 -14.77 6.68 -14.70
C GLY A 292 -14.74 7.42 -13.35
N ASP A 293 -15.67 7.04 -12.48
CA ASP A 293 -16.07 7.80 -11.28
C ASP A 293 -15.23 7.46 -10.03
N TRP A 294 -13.92 7.57 -10.16
CA TRP A 294 -13.00 7.33 -9.06
C TRP A 294 -12.87 8.56 -8.16
N THR A 295 -12.94 8.35 -6.84
CA THR A 295 -12.60 9.41 -5.88
C THR A 295 -11.10 9.69 -5.92
N GLU A 296 -10.67 10.90 -5.56
CA GLU A 296 -9.23 11.22 -5.52
C GLU A 296 -8.45 10.37 -4.51
N GLY A 297 -9.08 10.00 -3.38
CA GLY A 297 -8.51 9.01 -2.46
C GLY A 297 -8.31 7.66 -3.15
N SER A 298 -9.22 7.31 -4.06
CA SER A 298 -9.17 6.05 -4.77
C SER A 298 -8.00 5.91 -5.72
N LYS A 299 -7.82 6.94 -6.55
CA LYS A 299 -6.74 7.00 -7.53
C LYS A 299 -5.37 6.99 -6.85
N ARG A 300 -5.25 7.68 -5.70
CA ARG A 300 -4.02 7.68 -4.89
C ARG A 300 -3.71 6.31 -4.31
N HIS A 301 -4.72 5.58 -3.84
CA HIS A 301 -4.53 4.22 -3.33
C HIS A 301 -4.04 3.28 -4.43
N TRP A 302 -4.74 3.25 -5.58
CA TRP A 302 -4.33 2.50 -6.77
C TRP A 302 -2.87 2.77 -7.12
N ARG A 303 -2.50 4.06 -7.18
CA ARG A 303 -1.16 4.46 -7.59
C ARG A 303 -0.09 4.04 -6.58
N LEU A 304 -0.39 4.08 -5.29
CA LEU A 304 0.49 3.60 -4.23
C LEU A 304 0.67 2.08 -4.28
N LEU A 305 -0.40 1.32 -4.52
CA LEU A 305 -0.32 -0.13 -4.68
C LEU A 305 0.53 -0.51 -5.91
N LYS A 306 0.46 0.27 -7.00
CA LYS A 306 1.37 0.12 -8.15
C LYS A 306 2.84 0.31 -7.72
N SER A 307 3.16 1.31 -6.90
CA SER A 307 4.52 1.50 -6.38
C SER A 307 5.02 0.31 -5.55
N TRP A 308 4.16 -0.22 -4.68
CA TRP A 308 4.53 -1.40 -3.87
C TRP A 308 4.78 -2.64 -4.73
N ASN A 309 3.96 -2.89 -5.74
CA ASN A 309 4.19 -3.99 -6.68
C ASN A 309 5.48 -3.82 -7.49
N MET A 310 5.80 -2.60 -7.93
CA MET A 310 7.07 -2.32 -8.61
C MET A 310 8.26 -2.58 -7.67
N HIS A 311 8.17 -2.13 -6.41
CA HIS A 311 9.19 -2.37 -5.40
C HIS A 311 9.42 -3.88 -5.15
N THR A 312 8.35 -4.68 -5.03
CA THR A 312 8.51 -6.14 -4.88
C THR A 312 9.20 -6.78 -6.08
N VAL A 313 8.85 -6.35 -7.30
CA VAL A 313 9.52 -6.83 -8.51
C VAL A 313 11.00 -6.47 -8.47
N THR A 314 11.36 -5.21 -8.19
CA THR A 314 12.76 -4.78 -8.03
C THR A 314 13.53 -5.68 -7.07
N LEU A 315 12.99 -5.94 -5.87
CA LEU A 315 13.65 -6.76 -4.87
C LEU A 315 13.82 -8.21 -5.35
N GLU A 316 12.83 -8.78 -6.05
CA GLU A 316 12.95 -10.11 -6.65
C GLU A 316 14.02 -10.17 -7.74
N LEU A 317 14.09 -9.16 -8.62
CA LEU A 317 15.12 -9.04 -9.66
C LEU A 317 16.52 -8.96 -9.04
N THR A 318 16.65 -8.23 -7.94
CA THR A 318 17.89 -8.07 -7.18
C THR A 318 18.35 -9.40 -6.57
N ARG A 319 17.41 -10.19 -6.02
CA ARG A 319 17.70 -11.50 -5.45
C ARG A 319 18.08 -12.54 -6.51
N ASN A 320 17.42 -12.52 -7.67
CA ASN A 320 17.61 -13.52 -8.72
C ASN A 320 17.76 -12.90 -10.12
N PRO A 321 18.92 -12.29 -10.44
CA PRO A 321 19.12 -11.54 -11.68
C PRO A 321 19.00 -12.40 -12.95
N LYS A 322 19.01 -13.74 -12.83
CA LYS A 322 18.82 -14.67 -13.95
C LYS A 322 17.34 -14.96 -14.27
N GLU A 323 16.42 -14.80 -13.32
CA GLU A 323 14.98 -15.04 -13.52
C GLU A 323 14.23 -13.76 -13.91
N GLY A 324 14.79 -12.60 -13.54
CA GLY A 324 14.17 -11.30 -13.74
C GLY A 324 13.92 -10.83 -15.17
N ALA A 325 14.62 -11.40 -16.13
CA ALA A 325 14.42 -11.10 -17.55
C ALA A 325 13.09 -11.64 -18.12
N GLN A 326 12.38 -12.51 -17.38
CA GLN A 326 11.11 -13.10 -17.83
C GLN A 326 9.86 -12.42 -17.26
N THR A 327 9.95 -11.78 -16.09
CA THR A 327 8.80 -11.18 -15.38
C THR A 327 8.49 -9.72 -15.77
N CYS A 328 9.39 -9.04 -16.48
CA CYS A 328 9.21 -7.65 -16.92
C CYS A 328 8.40 -7.51 -18.23
N ARG A 329 7.27 -8.23 -18.33
CA ARG A 329 6.22 -8.03 -19.34
C ARG A 329 4.87 -7.98 -18.63
N ILE A 330 4.59 -6.85 -17.97
CA ILE A 330 3.23 -6.45 -17.58
C ILE A 330 2.84 -5.27 -18.46
#